data_AF-A0A7C7KYY9-F1
#
_entry.id   AF-A0A7C7KYY9-F1
#
_cell.length_a   1.000
_cell.length_b   1.000
_cell.length_c   1.000
_cell.angle_alpha   90.00
_cell.angle_beta   90.00
_cell.angle_gamma   90.00
#
_symmetry.space_group_name_H-M   'P 1'
#
loop_
_entity.id
_entity.type
_entity.pdbx_description
1 polymer ?
#
loop_
_entity_poly.entity_id
_entity_poly.type
_entity_poly.pdbx_seq_one_letter_code
_entity_poly.pdbx_strand_id
1 'polypeptide(L)'
;QLQGDNKLQLSLGYSHPVNFEAPPGITFQVETFTPTQQNEFLSARITVRGIDKQLVGDVAARIRALRKVEHYKGKGIRYADELVRLKPGKQAKATQ
;
A
#
# COMPACT_ATOMS: atom_id res chain seq x y z
N GLN A 1 -0.73 -9.37 5.39
CA GLN A 1 -0.24 -10.31 6.42
C GLN A 1 0.96 -11.05 5.85
N LEU A 2 1.93 -11.40 6.67
CA LEU A 2 3.05 -12.25 6.24
C LEU A 2 2.63 -13.71 6.35
N GLN A 3 2.83 -14.47 5.28
CA GLN A 3 2.57 -15.90 5.24
C GLN A 3 3.91 -16.62 5.06
N GLY A 4 4.62 -16.80 6.18
CA GLY A 4 6.03 -17.22 6.20
C GLY A 4 7.00 -16.05 5.95
N ASP A 5 8.29 -16.36 5.74
CA ASP A 5 9.34 -15.34 5.69
C ASP A 5 9.31 -14.48 4.40
N ASN A 6 8.83 -15.07 3.29
CA ASN A 6 8.96 -14.49 1.96
C ASN A 6 7.63 -14.29 1.21
N LYS A 7 6.47 -14.60 1.81
CA LYS A 7 5.18 -14.39 1.14
C LYS A 7 4.36 -13.32 1.83
N LEU A 8 3.84 -12.41 1.04
CA LEU A 8 3.00 -11.31 1.48
C LEU A 8 1.59 -11.51 0.94
N GLN A 9 0.62 -11.69 1.84
CA GLN A 9 -0.79 -11.77 1.50
C GLN A 9 -1.46 -10.40 1.68
N LEU A 10 -2.05 -9.87 0.62
CA LEU A 10 -2.62 -8.53 0.54
C LEU A 10 -4.13 -8.58 0.30
N SER A 11 -4.90 -8.02 1.24
CA SER A 11 -6.34 -7.84 1.12
C SER A 11 -6.65 -6.43 0.60
N LEU A 12 -6.67 -6.26 -0.71
CA LEU A 12 -6.75 -4.94 -1.36
C LEU A 12 -8.19 -4.49 -1.70
N GLY A 13 -9.20 -5.27 -1.31
CA GLY A 13 -10.60 -5.06 -1.68
C GLY A 13 -11.04 -5.77 -2.95
N TYR A 14 -10.23 -6.71 -3.45
CA TYR A 14 -10.64 -7.70 -4.45
C TYR A 14 -11.40 -8.86 -3.78
N SER A 15 -12.14 -9.63 -4.57
CA SER A 15 -12.91 -10.79 -4.08
C SER A 15 -12.03 -11.89 -3.46
N HIS A 16 -10.76 -11.96 -3.83
CA HIS A 16 -9.78 -12.88 -3.28
C HIS A 16 -8.52 -12.13 -2.82
N PRO A 17 -7.81 -12.66 -1.81
CA PRO A 17 -6.53 -12.10 -1.39
C PRO A 17 -5.48 -12.27 -2.48
N VAL A 18 -4.59 -11.28 -2.62
CA VAL A 18 -3.48 -11.34 -3.56
C VAL A 18 -2.24 -11.82 -2.82
N ASN A 19 -1.64 -12.91 -3.30
CA ASN A 19 -0.38 -13.43 -2.77
C ASN A 19 0.78 -12.88 -3.59
N PHE A 20 1.79 -12.34 -2.91
CA PHE A 20 3.01 -11.82 -3.52
C PHE A 20 4.21 -12.57 -2.94
N GLU A 21 5.03 -13.16 -3.81
CA GLU A 21 6.24 -13.89 -3.41
C GLU A 21 7.47 -13.00 -3.56
N ALA A 22 8.30 -12.93 -2.52
CA ALA A 22 9.55 -12.20 -2.54
C ALA A 22 10.59 -12.94 -3.41
N PRO A 23 11.33 -12.24 -4.27
CA PRO A 23 12.58 -12.73 -4.82
C PRO A 23 13.61 -13.02 -3.70
N PRO A 24 14.61 -13.88 -3.95
CA PRO A 24 15.63 -14.21 -2.95
C PRO A 24 16.42 -12.96 -2.52
N GLY A 25 16.69 -12.85 -1.21
CA GLY A 25 17.44 -11.72 -0.65
C GLY A 25 16.58 -10.50 -0.30
N ILE A 26 15.24 -10.60 -0.40
CA ILE A 26 14.32 -9.61 0.15
C ILE A 26 13.60 -10.16 1.38
N THR A 27 13.53 -9.33 2.41
CA THR A 27 12.74 -9.56 3.61
C THR A 27 11.64 -8.51 3.71
N PHE A 28 10.43 -8.94 4.05
CA PHE A 28 9.30 -8.04 4.29
C PHE A 28 9.06 -7.85 5.79
N GLN A 29 8.80 -6.62 6.19
CA GLN A 29 8.27 -6.29 7.50
C GLN A 29 6.93 -5.59 7.32
N VAL A 30 5.91 -6.04 8.04
CA VAL A 30 4.56 -5.49 7.96
C VAL A 30 4.17 -4.95 9.33
N GLU A 31 3.96 -3.65 9.39
CA GLU A 31 3.43 -2.96 10.56
C GLU A 31 1.96 -2.68 10.29
N THR A 32 1.06 -3.31 11.03
CA THR A 32 -0.38 -3.04 10.95
C THR A 32 -0.76 -1.92 11.90
N PHE A 33 -1.49 -0.93 11.40
CA PHE A 33 -1.95 0.21 12.20
C PHE A 33 -3.46 0.16 12.39
N THR A 34 -3.90 0.58 13.56
CA THR A 34 -5.32 0.87 13.78
C THR A 34 -5.65 2.21 13.12
N PRO A 35 -6.61 2.26 12.18
CA PRO A 35 -7.00 3.50 11.54
C PRO A 35 -7.49 4.49 12.60
N THR A 36 -6.83 5.63 12.69
CA THR A 36 -7.16 6.75 13.61
C THR A 36 -7.85 7.86 12.82
N GLN A 37 -8.55 8.80 13.46
CA GLN A 37 -9.26 9.90 12.79
C GLN A 37 -8.40 10.70 11.78
N GLN A 38 -7.09 10.82 12.01
CA GLN A 38 -6.15 11.50 11.11
C GLN A 38 -5.62 10.61 9.96
N ASN A 39 -5.68 9.29 10.12
CA ASN A 39 -5.14 8.26 9.22
C ASN A 39 -6.20 7.20 8.91
N GLU A 40 -7.40 7.66 8.54
CA GLU A 40 -8.62 6.83 8.48
C GLU A 40 -8.50 5.62 7.52
N PHE A 41 -7.59 5.70 6.54
CA PHE A 41 -7.42 4.68 5.51
C PHE A 41 -6.04 3.98 5.52
N LEU A 42 -5.18 4.28 6.49
CA LEU A 42 -3.87 3.64 6.62
C LEU A 42 -4.00 2.37 7.49
N SER A 43 -4.03 1.21 6.85
CA SER A 43 -4.17 -0.08 7.54
C SER A 43 -2.84 -0.79 7.79
N ALA A 44 -1.85 -0.59 6.92
CA ALA A 44 -0.55 -1.24 7.05
C ALA A 44 0.57 -0.43 6.38
N ARG A 45 1.77 -0.49 6.97
CA ARG A 45 3.03 -0.08 6.34
C ARG A 45 3.83 -1.34 6.04
N ILE A 46 4.30 -1.43 4.80
CA ILE A 46 5.14 -2.54 4.34
C ILE A 46 6.54 -1.97 4.12
N THR A 47 7.51 -2.50 4.84
CA THR A 47 8.93 -2.17 4.69
C THR A 47 9.60 -3.32 3.95
N VAL A 48 10.14 -3.01 2.77
CA VAL A 48 10.92 -3.94 1.95
C VAL A 48 12.40 -3.74 2.28
N ARG A 49 13.06 -4.78 2.78
CA ARG A 49 14.50 -4.77 3.07
C ARG A 49 15.23 -5.73 2.14
N GLY A 50 16.44 -5.39 1.73
CA GLY A 50 17.27 -6.24 0.89
C GLY A 50 18.66 -5.65 0.69
N ILE A 51 19.59 -6.46 0.18
CA ILE A 51 20.98 -6.06 -0.07
C ILE A 51 21.08 -5.23 -1.37
N ASP A 52 20.33 -5.63 -2.40
CA ASP A 52 20.33 -4.96 -3.70
C ASP A 52 19.21 -3.91 -3.81
N LYS A 53 19.61 -2.66 -4.09
CA LYS A 53 18.69 -1.52 -4.25
C LYS A 53 17.82 -1.61 -5.49
N GLN A 54 18.32 -2.19 -6.59
CA GLN A 54 17.54 -2.36 -7.81
C GLN A 54 16.39 -3.33 -7.56
N LEU A 55 16.71 -4.49 -7.00
CA LEU A 55 15.73 -5.53 -6.65
C LEU A 55 14.70 -5.04 -5.61
N VAL A 56 15.14 -4.29 -4.58
CA VAL A 56 14.22 -3.66 -3.61
C VAL A 56 13.28 -2.66 -4.29
N GLY A 57 13.81 -1.82 -5.19
CA GLY A 57 13.01 -0.85 -5.94
C GLY A 57 11.98 -1.51 -6.86
N ASP A 58 12.40 -2.53 -7.61
CA ASP A 58 11.52 -3.31 -8.50
C ASP A 58 10.39 -3.98 -7.71
N VAL A 59 10.70 -4.65 -6.58
CA VAL A 59 9.68 -5.27 -5.74
C VAL A 59 8.71 -4.25 -5.14
N ALA A 60 9.21 -3.11 -4.65
CA ALA A 60 8.35 -2.04 -4.14
C ALA A 60 7.43 -1.47 -5.25
N ALA A 61 7.94 -1.33 -6.47
CA ALA A 61 7.16 -0.89 -7.63
C ALA A 61 6.09 -1.91 -8.02
N ARG A 62 6.41 -3.21 -8.04
CA ARG A 62 5.45 -4.30 -8.29
C ARG A 62 4.34 -4.32 -7.26
N ILE A 63 4.65 -4.15 -5.97
CA ILE A 63 3.64 -4.06 -4.90
C ILE A 63 2.71 -2.85 -5.14
N ARG A 64 3.27 -1.67 -5.47
CA ARG A 64 2.47 -0.47 -5.80
C ARG A 64 1.57 -0.67 -7.02
N ALA A 65 2.02 -1.42 -8.02
CA ALA A 65 1.26 -1.70 -9.22
C ALA A 65 -0.03 -2.51 -8.97
N LEU A 66 -0.08 -3.31 -7.90
CA LEU A 66 -1.26 -4.12 -7.55
C LEU A 66 -2.50 -3.27 -7.28
N ARG A 67 -2.34 -2.11 -6.64
CA ARG A 67 -3.43 -1.16 -6.42
C ARG A 67 -2.91 0.26 -6.40
N LYS A 68 -3.09 0.93 -7.55
CA LYS A 68 -2.77 2.35 -7.71
C LYS A 68 -3.59 3.21 -6.76
N VAL A 69 -3.04 4.35 -6.38
CA VAL A 69 -3.74 5.34 -5.56
C VAL A 69 -4.87 5.97 -6.36
N GLU A 70 -6.04 6.04 -5.75
CA GLU A 70 -7.21 6.70 -6.31
C GLU A 70 -7.11 8.23 -6.19
N HIS A 71 -7.46 8.93 -7.28
CA HIS A 71 -7.39 10.39 -7.37
C HIS A 71 -8.38 11.15 -6.47
N TYR A 72 -9.41 10.53 -5.90
CA TYR A 72 -10.42 11.24 -5.09
C TYR A 72 -10.23 11.02 -3.59
N LYS A 73 -10.19 9.75 -3.15
CA LYS A 73 -10.07 9.40 -1.73
C LYS A 73 -8.63 9.05 -1.28
N GLY A 74 -7.67 9.02 -2.20
CA GLY A 74 -6.28 8.67 -1.89
C GLY A 74 -6.09 7.22 -1.43
N LYS A 75 -7.08 6.35 -1.67
CA LYS A 75 -7.02 4.93 -1.29
C LYS A 75 -6.15 4.16 -2.29
N GLY A 76 -5.27 3.30 -1.79
CA GLY A 76 -4.37 2.48 -2.59
C GLY A 76 -3.01 2.34 -1.92
N ILE A 77 -2.04 1.80 -2.66
CA ILE A 77 -0.66 1.65 -2.19
C ILE A 77 0.16 2.84 -2.67
N ARG A 78 0.82 3.52 -1.73
CA ARG A 78 1.72 4.66 -1.99
C ARG A 78 3.03 4.49 -1.25
N TYR A 79 4.06 5.21 -1.68
CA TYR A 79 5.26 5.34 -0.87
C TYR A 79 5.03 6.22 0.35
N ALA A 80 5.89 6.09 1.37
CA ALA A 80 5.75 6.82 2.63
C ALA A 80 5.73 8.33 2.44
N ASP A 81 6.59 8.84 1.55
CA ASP A 81 6.77 10.28 1.33
C ASP A 81 6.09 10.79 0.04
N GLU A 82 5.18 9.99 -0.55
CA GLU A 82 4.49 10.36 -1.78
C GLU A 82 3.31 11.32 -1.53
N LEU A 83 3.41 12.54 -2.05
CA LEU A 83 2.33 13.52 -2.06
C LEU A 83 1.32 13.23 -3.18
N VAL A 84 0.14 12.74 -2.80
CA VAL A 84 -0.94 12.42 -3.74
C VAL A 84 -1.87 13.62 -3.89
N ARG A 85 -2.01 14.14 -5.12
CA ARG A 85 -2.95 15.22 -5.42
C ARG A 85 -4.36 14.64 -5.52
N LEU A 86 -5.24 15.07 -4.60
CA LEU A 86 -6.64 14.67 -4.60
C LEU A 86 -7.48 15.65 -5.42
N LYS A 87 -8.38 15.11 -6.24
CA LYS A 87 -9.40 15.89 -6.94
C LYS A 87 -10.61 16.07 -6.02
N PRO A 88 -11.24 17.25 -6.04
CA PRO A 88 -12.48 17.44 -5.32
C PRO A 88 -13.53 16.45 -5.85
N GLY A 89 -14.13 15.69 -4.95
CA GLY A 89 -15.25 14.81 -5.27
C GLY A 89 -16.54 15.60 -5.53
N LYS A 90 -17.66 14.89 -5.62
CA LYS A 90 -18.99 15.51 -5.70
C LYS A 90 -19.37 16.11 -4.34
N GLN A 91 -18.85 17.29 -4.03
CA GLN A 91 -19.40 18.12 -2.96
C GLN A 91 -20.59 18.87 -3.53
N ALA A 92 -21.81 18.41 -3.24
CA ALA A 92 -22.95 19.31 -3.27
C ALA A 92 -22.65 20.38 -2.22
N LYS A 93 -22.45 21.63 -2.63
CA LYS A 93 -22.44 22.75 -1.67
C LYS A 93 -23.75 22.65 -0.89
N ALA A 94 -23.69 22.26 0.37
CA ALA A 94 -24.81 22.50 1.27
C ALA A 94 -24.95 24.02 1.37
N THR A 95 -26.05 24.55 0.83
CA THR A 95 -26.45 25.94 1.04
C THR A 95 -26.59 26.15 2.55
N GLN A 96 -25.95 27.22 3.05
CA GLN A 96 -25.94 27.62 4.46
C GLN A 96 -27.34 27.88 4.99
#